data_AF-A0AA94HKA4-F1
#
_entry.id   AF-A0AA94HKA4-F1
#
_cell.length_a   1.000
_cell.length_b   1.000
_cell.length_c   1.000
_cell.angle_alpha   90.00
_cell.angle_beta   90.00
_cell.angle_gamma   90.00
#
_symmetry.space_group_name_H-M   'P 1'
#
loop_
_entity.id
_entity.type
_entity.pdbx_description
1 polymer ?
#
loop_
_entity_poly.entity_id
_entity_poly.type
_entity_poly.pdbx_seq_one_letter_code
_entity_poly.pdbx_strand_id
1 'polypeptide(L)'
;MPIELQGRQVFIASPSGLDPERDAVRQALRIFNRSDAMREGVIFIDRGWEETPPGVGRAQTLINRLIEPCDFMLVVLGERWGTPPGESKFSSGTEEEFYYALDLLAAVNSDMRDIHVYFRTIAPELLRDPGDELKKVLAFKQRLQESQKILYSTFDTDENLALRVHRSLREWSGTLSARSPMVIDMPGSFADFERASVDPLEAALEAETQGATVRAEILFAQAAEDGDPAALVASARFARRRGLLEDATEQNKHAVAALSARRDRSSDEDSALVSAMANIGVIARSQGDIERSIAALEEAIRLAESSPHDVTEQLTYALDNLGHSLAHISHLDEARAAYERAGDARRIAGDPRHALMTSLHLGWLALKNSQPEIAAANFESAAAELEDDPVEMARCLSGWGDALVQVGRADEAVEKLDRSLEINKELGNSNGISIASGLLARAYANLGDGDAEQAAIEETIRQSERSGSAIGRATGLRLQAERFARLGDQVSALRSFETAEEVANASGNAPLASAIANSRRSSLGT
;
A
#
# COMPACT_ATOMS: atom_id res chain seq x y z
N MET A 1 16.64 2.93 -35.95
CA MET A 1 17.39 1.68 -35.75
C MET A 1 16.49 0.69 -35.03
N PRO A 2 16.58 -0.62 -35.30
CA PRO A 2 15.93 -1.61 -34.44
C PRO A 2 16.45 -1.49 -33.01
N ILE A 3 15.58 -1.71 -32.03
CA ILE A 3 15.90 -1.70 -30.60
C ILE A 3 15.97 -3.14 -30.13
N GLU A 4 17.04 -3.51 -29.44
CA GLU A 4 17.17 -4.82 -28.80
C GLU A 4 16.56 -4.77 -27.41
N LEU A 5 15.64 -5.70 -27.12
CA LEU A 5 15.02 -5.86 -25.80
C LEU A 5 15.34 -7.25 -25.27
N GLN A 6 15.59 -7.34 -23.96
CA GLN A 6 15.77 -8.63 -23.28
C GLN A 6 14.42 -9.27 -23.00
N GLY A 7 14.17 -10.44 -23.59
CA GLY A 7 12.97 -11.23 -23.33
C GLY A 7 13.07 -11.98 -22.00
N ARG A 8 12.08 -11.81 -21.12
CA ARG A 8 11.93 -12.53 -19.85
C ARG A 8 10.69 -13.40 -19.91
N GLN A 9 10.86 -14.71 -19.81
CA GLN A 9 9.78 -15.69 -19.93
C GLN A 9 9.09 -15.90 -18.58
N VAL A 10 7.75 -15.80 -18.57
CA VAL A 10 6.93 -15.90 -17.36
C VAL A 10 5.94 -17.04 -17.52
N PHE A 11 6.03 -18.04 -16.64
CA PHE A 11 5.02 -19.09 -16.55
C PHE A 11 3.85 -18.65 -15.66
N ILE A 12 2.62 -18.89 -16.10
CA ILE A 12 1.42 -18.59 -15.31
C ILE A 12 0.78 -19.91 -14.87
N ALA A 13 0.86 -20.21 -13.58
CA ALA A 13 0.30 -21.41 -12.97
C ALA A 13 -1.01 -21.08 -12.24
N SER A 14 -2.07 -21.86 -12.47
CA SER A 14 -3.32 -21.75 -11.70
C SER A 14 -4.18 -23.01 -11.84
N PRO A 15 -5.01 -23.35 -10.85
CA PRO A 15 -6.06 -24.34 -11.02
C PRO A 15 -7.10 -23.91 -12.08
N SER A 16 -7.90 -24.87 -12.54
CA SER A 16 -9.03 -24.59 -13.44
C SER A 16 -10.07 -23.67 -12.79
N GLY A 17 -10.68 -22.77 -13.58
CA GLY A 17 -11.77 -21.88 -13.13
C GLY A 17 -11.33 -20.46 -12.77
N LEU A 18 -10.06 -20.13 -12.96
CA LEU A 18 -9.49 -18.77 -12.77
C LEU A 18 -9.19 -18.09 -14.11
N ASP A 19 -10.06 -18.26 -15.10
CA ASP A 19 -9.87 -17.68 -16.44
C ASP A 19 -9.76 -16.14 -16.40
N PRO A 20 -10.65 -15.41 -15.68
CA PRO A 20 -10.54 -13.95 -15.57
C PRO A 20 -9.21 -13.49 -14.94
N GLU A 21 -8.77 -14.17 -13.88
CA GLU A 21 -7.54 -13.82 -13.18
C GLU A 21 -6.30 -14.07 -14.04
N ARG A 22 -6.28 -15.16 -14.81
CA ARG A 22 -5.20 -15.41 -15.79
C ARG A 22 -5.17 -14.33 -16.87
N ASP A 23 -6.32 -13.90 -17.36
CA ASP A 23 -6.41 -12.80 -18.33
C ASP A 23 -5.95 -11.47 -17.72
N ALA A 24 -6.26 -11.20 -16.46
CA ALA A 24 -5.76 -10.03 -15.73
C ALA A 24 -4.22 -10.05 -15.59
N VAL A 25 -3.62 -11.21 -15.29
CA VAL A 25 -2.15 -11.38 -15.29
C VAL A 25 -1.57 -11.07 -16.67
N ARG A 26 -2.12 -11.66 -17.74
CA ARG A 26 -1.64 -11.39 -19.11
C ARG A 26 -1.83 -9.93 -19.51
N GLN A 27 -2.92 -9.31 -19.08
CA GLN A 27 -3.15 -7.89 -19.31
C GLN A 27 -2.09 -7.03 -18.62
N ALA A 28 -1.69 -7.37 -17.39
CA ALA A 28 -0.60 -6.69 -16.70
C ALA A 28 0.73 -6.79 -17.47
N LEU A 29 1.07 -7.98 -18.00
CA LEU A 29 2.25 -8.17 -18.86
C LEU A 29 2.16 -7.29 -20.12
N ARG A 30 1.00 -7.27 -20.79
CA ARG A 30 0.77 -6.45 -21.99
C ARG A 30 0.88 -4.95 -21.69
N ILE A 31 0.34 -4.50 -20.55
CA ILE A 31 0.43 -3.10 -20.11
C ILE A 31 1.91 -2.75 -19.91
N PHE A 32 2.63 -3.51 -19.08
CA PHE A 32 4.07 -3.30 -18.85
C PHE A 32 4.85 -3.25 -20.17
N ASN A 33 4.61 -4.21 -21.06
CA ASN A 33 5.31 -4.29 -22.33
C ASN A 33 5.06 -3.07 -23.23
N ARG A 34 3.92 -2.40 -23.07
CA ARG A 34 3.57 -1.19 -23.83
C ARG A 34 4.08 0.08 -23.16
N SER A 35 4.05 0.16 -21.83
CA SER A 35 4.39 1.36 -21.08
C SER A 35 5.87 1.46 -20.69
N ASP A 36 6.49 0.34 -20.34
CA ASP A 36 7.78 0.33 -19.65
C ASP A 36 8.89 -0.39 -20.43
N ALA A 37 8.55 -1.28 -21.38
CA ALA A 37 9.56 -2.13 -22.03
C ALA A 37 10.71 -1.37 -22.69
N MET A 38 10.42 -0.25 -23.35
CA MET A 38 11.46 0.57 -23.98
C MET A 38 12.36 1.26 -22.96
N ARG A 39 11.80 1.70 -21.83
CA ARG A 39 12.54 2.38 -20.77
C ARG A 39 13.42 1.39 -20.00
N GLU A 40 12.87 0.22 -19.71
CA GLU A 40 13.56 -0.82 -18.93
C GLU A 40 14.45 -1.72 -19.81
N GLY A 41 14.32 -1.66 -21.14
CA GLY A 41 15.05 -2.52 -22.08
C GLY A 41 14.62 -3.99 -22.02
N VAL A 42 13.43 -4.28 -21.52
CA VAL A 42 12.95 -5.62 -21.16
C VAL A 42 11.53 -5.84 -21.66
N ILE A 43 11.23 -7.04 -22.16
CA ILE A 43 9.87 -7.46 -22.49
C ILE A 43 9.54 -8.77 -21.77
N PHE A 44 8.35 -8.87 -21.18
CA PHE A 44 7.87 -10.11 -20.58
C PHE A 44 7.06 -10.93 -21.57
N ILE A 45 7.35 -12.22 -21.66
CA ILE A 45 6.74 -13.15 -22.61
C ILE A 45 5.96 -14.18 -21.80
N ASP A 46 4.65 -14.24 -22.01
CA ASP A 46 3.82 -15.23 -21.35
C ASP A 46 4.08 -16.63 -21.92
N ARG A 47 4.23 -17.59 -21.03
CA ARG A 47 4.29 -19.02 -21.34
C ARG A 47 3.14 -19.70 -20.62
N GLY A 48 2.11 -20.04 -21.39
CA GLY A 48 0.91 -20.72 -20.92
C GLY A 48 0.63 -21.99 -21.72
N TRP A 49 0.00 -22.96 -21.07
CA TRP A 49 -0.39 -24.22 -21.70
C TRP A 49 -1.58 -24.06 -22.67
N GLU A 50 -2.31 -22.95 -22.65
CA GLU A 50 -3.55 -22.78 -23.43
C GLU A 50 -3.36 -22.74 -24.96
N GLU A 51 -2.14 -22.54 -25.46
CA GLU A 51 -1.84 -22.53 -26.90
C GLU A 51 -1.73 -23.94 -27.54
N THR A 52 -1.81 -25.01 -26.75
CA THR A 52 -1.81 -26.38 -27.30
C THR A 52 -3.24 -26.82 -27.69
N PRO A 53 -3.45 -27.51 -28.82
CA PRO A 53 -4.80 -27.85 -29.31
C PRO A 53 -5.64 -28.67 -28.32
N PRO A 54 -6.99 -28.54 -28.32
CA PRO A 54 -7.89 -29.37 -27.52
C PRO A 54 -7.89 -30.82 -28.04
N GLY A 55 -7.80 -31.82 -27.15
CA GLY A 55 -8.00 -33.24 -27.51
C GLY A 55 -6.88 -34.20 -27.09
N VAL A 56 -5.75 -33.68 -26.60
CA VAL A 56 -4.72 -34.51 -25.94
C VAL A 56 -4.87 -34.26 -24.44
N GLY A 57 -5.48 -35.19 -23.70
CA GLY A 57 -5.34 -35.21 -22.25
C GLY A 57 -3.84 -35.18 -21.93
N ARG A 58 -3.37 -34.14 -21.24
CA ARG A 58 -1.93 -33.84 -21.22
C ARG A 58 -1.25 -34.53 -20.07
N ALA A 59 -0.17 -35.24 -20.38
CA ALA A 59 0.76 -35.70 -19.37
C ALA A 59 1.51 -34.49 -18.78
N GLN A 60 1.60 -34.44 -17.46
CA GLN A 60 2.27 -33.41 -16.67
C GLN A 60 3.71 -33.10 -17.15
N THR A 61 4.39 -34.10 -17.74
CA THR A 61 5.70 -33.94 -18.39
C THR A 61 5.75 -32.91 -19.52
N LEU A 62 4.63 -32.61 -20.19
CA LEU A 62 4.58 -31.55 -21.20
C LEU A 62 4.55 -30.16 -20.58
N ILE A 63 3.91 -30.00 -19.42
CA ILE A 63 3.84 -28.73 -18.69
C ILE A 63 5.21 -28.39 -18.12
N ASN A 64 5.91 -29.37 -17.54
CA ASN A 64 7.26 -29.15 -16.99
C ASN A 64 8.23 -28.60 -18.06
N ARG A 65 8.14 -29.06 -19.32
CA ARG A 65 8.92 -28.53 -20.44
C ARG A 65 8.61 -27.07 -20.82
N LEU A 66 7.43 -26.57 -20.46
CA LEU A 66 7.07 -25.15 -20.63
C LEU A 66 7.66 -24.29 -19.50
N ILE A 67 7.87 -24.88 -18.31
CA ILE A 67 8.43 -24.18 -17.14
C ILE A 67 9.96 -24.08 -17.25
N GLU A 68 10.64 -25.12 -17.74
CA GLU A 68 12.11 -25.17 -17.87
C GLU A 68 12.76 -23.90 -18.46
N PRO A 69 12.27 -23.29 -19.56
CA PRO A 69 12.87 -22.09 -20.14
C PRO A 69 12.38 -20.77 -19.51
N CYS A 70 11.55 -20.81 -18.47
CA CYS A 70 11.00 -19.61 -17.85
C CYS A 70 11.97 -18.99 -16.84
N ASP A 71 12.08 -17.67 -16.88
CA ASP A 71 12.83 -16.87 -15.91
C ASP A 71 12.04 -16.68 -14.60
N PHE A 72 10.71 -16.62 -14.70
CA PHE A 72 9.83 -16.33 -13.57
C PHE A 72 8.55 -17.17 -13.60
N MET A 73 7.94 -17.34 -12.43
CA MET A 73 6.62 -17.94 -12.30
C MET A 73 5.66 -17.06 -11.50
N LEU A 74 4.44 -16.92 -12.01
CA LEU A 74 3.31 -16.32 -11.30
C LEU A 74 2.31 -17.44 -11.00
N VAL A 75 1.99 -17.67 -9.73
CA VAL A 75 0.99 -18.65 -9.31
C VAL A 75 -0.27 -17.93 -8.84
N VAL A 76 -1.44 -18.29 -9.35
CA VAL A 76 -2.73 -17.73 -8.92
C VAL A 76 -3.60 -18.82 -8.32
N LEU A 77 -4.07 -18.59 -7.10
CA LEU A 77 -4.92 -19.52 -6.35
C LEU A 77 -6.19 -18.82 -5.87
N GLY A 78 -7.32 -19.52 -6.02
CA GLY A 78 -8.61 -19.13 -5.48
C GLY A 78 -9.06 -20.14 -4.41
N GLU A 79 -10.33 -20.53 -4.45
CA GLU A 79 -10.91 -21.48 -3.49
C GLU A 79 -10.44 -22.93 -3.69
N ARG A 80 -9.99 -23.27 -4.90
CA ARG A 80 -9.67 -24.65 -5.30
C ARG A 80 -8.18 -24.92 -5.28
N TRP A 81 -7.81 -26.12 -4.87
CA TRP A 81 -6.43 -26.61 -4.94
C TRP A 81 -6.15 -27.28 -6.29
N GLY A 82 -7.18 -27.86 -6.91
CA GLY A 82 -7.08 -28.60 -8.16
C GLY A 82 -7.02 -30.11 -7.95
N THR A 83 -6.84 -30.84 -9.05
CA THR A 83 -6.86 -32.31 -9.09
C THR A 83 -5.47 -32.90 -9.34
N PRO A 84 -5.18 -34.11 -8.80
CA PRO A 84 -3.88 -34.75 -8.98
C PRO A 84 -3.56 -35.01 -10.46
N PRO A 85 -2.32 -34.75 -10.90
CA PRO A 85 -1.91 -35.01 -12.28
C PRO A 85 -1.56 -36.49 -12.45
N GLY A 86 -2.57 -37.35 -12.62
CA GLY A 86 -2.37 -38.79 -12.84
C GLY A 86 -1.64 -39.49 -11.68
N GLU A 87 -0.67 -40.36 -11.99
CA GLU A 87 0.22 -41.00 -10.99
C GLU A 87 1.34 -40.03 -10.57
N SER A 88 1.01 -39.02 -9.76
CA SER A 88 1.96 -38.07 -9.19
C SER A 88 1.97 -38.15 -7.67
N LYS A 89 3.10 -37.78 -7.05
CA LYS A 89 3.19 -37.60 -5.58
C LYS A 89 2.48 -36.33 -5.11
N PHE A 90 2.18 -35.42 -6.02
CA PHE A 90 1.51 -34.16 -5.74
C PHE A 90 0.00 -34.31 -5.79
N SER A 91 -0.69 -33.55 -4.95
CA SER A 91 -2.14 -33.60 -4.81
C SER A 91 -2.88 -32.68 -5.77
N SER A 92 -2.17 -31.80 -6.50
CA SER A 92 -2.69 -31.10 -7.67
C SER A 92 -1.63 -30.78 -8.72
N GLY A 93 -2.06 -30.49 -9.95
CA GLY A 93 -1.17 -30.04 -11.03
C GLY A 93 -0.45 -28.74 -10.69
N THR A 94 -1.15 -27.76 -10.11
CA THR A 94 -0.55 -26.48 -9.70
C THR A 94 0.45 -26.65 -8.55
N GLU A 95 0.21 -27.60 -7.64
CA GLU A 95 1.19 -27.98 -6.62
C GLU A 95 2.47 -28.51 -7.27
N GLU A 96 2.34 -29.42 -8.23
CA GLU A 96 3.49 -29.95 -8.96
C GLU A 96 4.26 -28.86 -9.72
N GLU A 97 3.56 -27.96 -10.42
CA GLU A 97 4.16 -26.84 -11.13
C GLU A 97 4.98 -25.95 -10.19
N PHE A 98 4.42 -25.60 -9.02
CA PHE A 98 5.10 -24.78 -8.02
C PHE A 98 6.37 -25.46 -7.47
N TYR A 99 6.27 -26.72 -7.04
CA TYR A 99 7.43 -27.44 -6.51
C TYR A 99 8.49 -27.71 -7.57
N TYR A 100 8.08 -27.94 -8.82
CA TYR A 100 9.02 -28.05 -9.93
C TYR A 100 9.76 -26.73 -10.17
N ALA A 101 9.09 -25.58 -10.06
CA ALA A 101 9.77 -24.28 -10.11
C ALA A 101 10.72 -24.05 -8.91
N LEU A 102 10.40 -24.55 -7.71
CA LEU A 102 11.35 -24.54 -6.58
C LEU A 102 12.61 -25.37 -6.88
N ASP A 103 12.45 -26.55 -7.49
CA ASP A 103 13.58 -27.38 -7.92
C ASP A 103 14.43 -26.64 -8.97
N LEU A 104 13.77 -25.92 -9.90
CA LEU A 104 14.46 -25.07 -10.88
C LEU A 104 15.18 -23.88 -10.23
N LEU A 105 14.63 -23.25 -9.18
CA LEU A 105 15.32 -22.21 -8.41
C LEU A 105 16.59 -22.74 -7.74
N ALA A 106 16.57 -23.99 -7.26
CA ALA A 106 17.71 -24.63 -6.61
C ALA A 106 18.75 -25.20 -7.61
N ALA A 107 18.36 -25.44 -8.86
CA ALA A 107 19.25 -26.05 -9.86
C ALA A 107 20.29 -25.05 -10.40
N VAL A 108 21.55 -25.47 -10.55
CA VAL A 108 22.63 -24.61 -11.10
C VAL A 108 22.38 -24.24 -12.58
N ASN A 109 21.85 -25.17 -13.36
CA ASN A 109 21.66 -25.04 -14.81
C ASN A 109 20.19 -24.74 -15.15
N SER A 110 19.66 -23.65 -14.61
CA SER A 110 18.26 -23.23 -14.79
C SER A 110 18.20 -21.71 -14.98
N ASP A 111 17.18 -21.23 -15.69
CA ASP A 111 16.93 -19.81 -15.88
C ASP A 111 15.97 -19.23 -14.84
N MET A 112 15.24 -20.07 -14.09
CA MET A 112 14.28 -19.66 -13.07
C MET A 112 14.95 -18.82 -11.97
N ARG A 113 14.40 -17.63 -11.72
CA ARG A 113 14.95 -16.62 -10.80
C ARG A 113 14.03 -16.30 -9.65
N ASP A 114 12.73 -16.31 -9.88
CA ASP A 114 11.77 -15.94 -8.85
C ASP A 114 10.38 -16.53 -9.08
N ILE A 115 9.60 -16.64 -8.01
CA ILE A 115 8.23 -17.15 -8.00
C ILE A 115 7.40 -16.24 -7.11
N HIS A 116 6.30 -15.69 -7.63
CA HIS A 116 5.33 -14.94 -6.83
C HIS A 116 3.96 -15.63 -6.83
N VAL A 117 3.28 -15.60 -5.68
CA VAL A 117 1.99 -16.28 -5.48
C VAL A 117 0.88 -15.27 -5.14
N TYR A 118 -0.27 -15.37 -5.80
CA TYR A 118 -1.41 -14.50 -5.61
C TYR A 118 -2.63 -15.31 -5.18
N PHE A 119 -3.27 -14.87 -4.09
CA PHE A 119 -4.45 -15.51 -3.52
C PHE A 119 -5.68 -14.61 -3.71
N ARG A 120 -6.75 -15.15 -4.29
CA ARG A 120 -8.05 -14.48 -4.28
C ARG A 120 -8.53 -14.38 -2.82
N THR A 121 -9.14 -13.25 -2.45
CA THR A 121 -9.94 -13.18 -1.22
C THR A 121 -11.03 -14.26 -1.23
N ILE A 122 -11.25 -14.88 -0.09
CA ILE A 122 -12.23 -15.95 0.06
C ILE A 122 -13.42 -15.41 0.85
N ALA A 123 -14.63 -15.78 0.44
CA ALA A 123 -15.84 -15.40 1.14
C ALA A 123 -15.77 -15.87 2.62
N PRO A 124 -16.18 -15.03 3.60
CA PRO A 124 -16.12 -15.40 5.02
C PRO A 124 -16.86 -16.71 5.34
N GLU A 125 -17.93 -17.03 4.63
CA GLU A 125 -18.69 -18.29 4.74
C GLU A 125 -17.79 -19.51 4.50
N LEU A 126 -16.94 -19.44 3.48
CA LEU A 126 -16.05 -20.54 3.09
C LEU A 126 -14.82 -20.64 4.00
N LEU A 127 -14.36 -19.51 4.55
CA LEU A 127 -13.27 -19.50 5.54
C LEU A 127 -13.68 -20.11 6.88
N ARG A 128 -14.98 -20.02 7.24
CA ARG A 128 -15.52 -20.60 8.48
C ARG A 128 -15.56 -22.12 8.47
N ASP A 129 -15.96 -22.71 7.34
CA ASP A 129 -15.95 -24.15 7.13
C ASP A 129 -15.24 -24.49 5.82
N PRO A 130 -13.89 -24.44 5.83
CA PRO A 130 -13.14 -24.69 4.61
C PRO A 130 -13.25 -26.17 4.26
N GLY A 131 -13.83 -26.45 3.08
CA GLY A 131 -13.79 -27.78 2.48
C GLY A 131 -12.35 -28.25 2.19
N ASP A 132 -12.20 -29.51 1.80
CA ASP A 132 -10.87 -30.14 1.66
C ASP A 132 -9.91 -29.41 0.70
N GLU A 133 -10.42 -28.85 -0.40
CA GLU A 133 -9.60 -28.08 -1.33
C GLU A 133 -9.12 -26.75 -0.73
N LEU A 134 -10.03 -25.98 -0.12
CA LEU A 134 -9.69 -24.70 0.47
C LEU A 134 -8.73 -24.87 1.67
N LYS A 135 -8.88 -25.94 2.45
CA LYS A 135 -7.91 -26.31 3.50
C LYS A 135 -6.49 -26.43 2.94
N LYS A 136 -6.31 -27.04 1.77
CA LYS A 136 -4.99 -27.16 1.12
C LYS A 136 -4.45 -25.81 0.65
N VAL A 137 -5.31 -24.95 0.07
CA VAL A 137 -4.93 -23.59 -0.34
C VAL A 137 -4.47 -22.77 0.87
N LEU A 138 -5.25 -22.78 1.95
CA LEU A 138 -4.93 -22.06 3.19
C LEU A 138 -3.66 -22.60 3.85
N ALA A 139 -3.47 -23.93 3.86
CA ALA A 139 -2.26 -24.55 4.38
C ALA A 139 -1.04 -24.16 3.53
N PHE A 140 -1.19 -24.07 2.20
CA PHE A 140 -0.14 -23.57 1.33
C PHE A 140 0.19 -22.09 1.59
N LYS A 141 -0.83 -21.23 1.73
CA LYS A 141 -0.66 -19.82 2.08
C LYS A 141 0.08 -19.65 3.42
N GLN A 142 -0.25 -20.47 4.42
CA GLN A 142 0.44 -20.48 5.71
C GLN A 142 1.91 -20.90 5.58
N ARG A 143 2.23 -21.95 4.81
CA ARG A 143 3.61 -22.36 4.56
C ARG A 143 4.45 -21.27 3.89
N LEU A 144 3.85 -20.49 2.99
CA LEU A 144 4.51 -19.32 2.39
C LEU A 144 4.77 -18.22 3.43
N GLN A 145 3.80 -17.96 4.32
CA GLN A 145 3.96 -17.00 5.41
C GLN A 145 5.09 -17.41 6.37
N GLU A 146 5.16 -18.69 6.74
CA GLU A 146 6.18 -19.22 7.66
C GLU A 146 7.57 -19.29 7.04
N SER A 147 7.68 -19.60 5.74
CA SER A 147 8.98 -19.64 5.07
C SER A 147 9.60 -18.24 4.93
N GLN A 148 8.78 -17.21 4.72
CA GLN A 148 9.21 -15.84 4.41
C GLN A 148 10.22 -15.77 3.24
N LYS A 149 10.20 -16.78 2.34
CA LYS A 149 11.14 -16.89 1.21
C LYS A 149 10.51 -16.60 -0.15
N ILE A 150 9.21 -16.78 -0.26
CA ILE A 150 8.45 -16.55 -1.49
C ILE A 150 7.50 -15.38 -1.26
N LEU A 151 7.55 -14.39 -2.14
CA LEU A 151 6.59 -13.30 -2.09
C LEU A 151 5.20 -13.84 -2.42
N TYR A 152 4.23 -13.48 -1.57
CA TYR A 152 2.83 -13.71 -1.87
C TYR A 152 1.99 -12.49 -1.58
N SER A 153 0.81 -12.42 -2.20
CA SER A 153 -0.15 -11.34 -2.01
C SER A 153 -1.59 -11.83 -2.12
N THR A 154 -2.52 -11.19 -1.40
CA THR A 154 -3.96 -11.42 -1.58
C THR A 154 -4.55 -10.33 -2.48
N PHE A 155 -5.55 -10.65 -3.30
CA PHE A 155 -6.27 -9.69 -4.14
C PHE A 155 -7.79 -9.90 -4.09
N ASP A 156 -8.54 -8.79 -4.21
CA ASP A 156 -9.99 -8.73 -4.10
C ASP A 156 -10.72 -8.39 -5.42
N THR A 157 -10.00 -7.90 -6.43
CA THR A 157 -10.48 -7.69 -7.81
C THR A 157 -9.40 -8.01 -8.86
N ASP A 158 -9.80 -8.13 -10.11
CA ASP A 158 -8.88 -8.37 -11.24
C ASP A 158 -7.93 -7.18 -11.45
N GLU A 159 -8.39 -5.95 -11.23
CA GLU A 159 -7.54 -4.76 -11.24
C GLU A 159 -6.53 -4.77 -10.10
N ASN A 160 -6.95 -5.19 -8.89
CA ASN A 160 -6.07 -5.35 -7.74
C ASN A 160 -4.97 -6.40 -8.03
N LEU A 161 -5.33 -7.52 -8.66
CA LEU A 161 -4.38 -8.53 -9.14
C LEU A 161 -3.41 -7.93 -10.16
N ALA A 162 -3.92 -7.26 -11.20
CA ALA A 162 -3.10 -6.66 -12.25
C ALA A 162 -2.09 -5.64 -11.69
N LEU A 163 -2.49 -4.81 -10.73
CA LEU A 163 -1.60 -3.87 -10.04
C LEU A 163 -0.46 -4.58 -9.27
N ARG A 164 -0.79 -5.67 -8.58
CA ARG A 164 0.20 -6.45 -7.82
C ARG A 164 1.16 -7.19 -8.75
N VAL A 165 0.65 -7.77 -9.83
CA VAL A 165 1.49 -8.36 -10.89
C VAL A 165 2.39 -7.31 -11.50
N HIS A 166 1.87 -6.13 -11.84
CA HIS A 166 2.67 -5.05 -12.40
C HIS A 166 3.81 -4.64 -11.45
N ARG A 167 3.57 -4.58 -10.14
CA ARG A 167 4.64 -4.33 -9.16
C ARG A 167 5.76 -5.36 -9.26
N SER A 168 5.39 -6.65 -9.33
CA SER A 168 6.34 -7.74 -9.53
C SER A 168 7.11 -7.64 -10.84
N LEU A 169 6.45 -7.28 -11.94
CA LEU A 169 7.13 -7.07 -13.23
C LEU A 169 8.14 -5.92 -13.17
N ARG A 170 7.87 -4.85 -12.43
CA ARG A 170 8.85 -3.76 -12.24
C ARG A 170 10.04 -4.20 -11.41
N GLU A 171 9.81 -4.96 -10.35
CA GLU A 171 10.90 -5.55 -9.57
C GLU A 171 11.76 -6.46 -10.46
N TRP A 172 11.10 -7.31 -11.24
CA TRP A 172 11.74 -8.19 -12.21
C TRP A 172 12.11 -7.52 -13.52
N SER A 173 12.10 -6.19 -13.67
CA SER A 173 12.62 -5.51 -14.86
C SER A 173 14.05 -5.00 -14.68
N GLY A 174 14.51 -4.91 -13.44
CA GLY A 174 15.87 -4.48 -13.11
C GLY A 174 16.96 -5.35 -13.75
N THR A 175 18.19 -4.85 -13.80
CA THR A 175 19.35 -5.58 -14.31
C THR A 175 19.52 -6.90 -13.57
N LEU A 176 19.46 -8.02 -14.31
CA LEU A 176 19.63 -9.34 -13.72
C LEU A 176 21.08 -9.55 -13.28
N SER A 177 21.28 -9.77 -11.99
CA SER A 177 22.57 -10.18 -11.44
C SER A 177 22.90 -11.62 -11.83
N ALA A 178 24.17 -12.00 -11.61
CA ALA A 178 24.58 -13.39 -11.71
C ALA A 178 23.70 -14.25 -10.79
N ARG A 179 23.01 -15.23 -11.38
CA ARG A 179 22.09 -16.10 -10.65
C ARG A 179 22.84 -16.92 -9.63
N SER A 180 22.33 -16.95 -8.40
CA SER A 180 22.77 -17.87 -7.36
C SER A 180 21.63 -18.86 -7.09
N PRO A 181 21.89 -20.17 -7.12
CA PRO A 181 20.86 -21.16 -6.82
C PRO A 181 20.26 -20.93 -5.43
N MET A 182 18.94 -21.00 -5.33
CA MET A 182 18.20 -20.72 -4.11
C MET A 182 17.42 -21.97 -3.69
N VAL A 183 17.82 -22.54 -2.56
CA VAL A 183 17.09 -23.65 -1.93
C VAL A 183 16.07 -23.04 -0.98
N ILE A 184 14.79 -23.27 -1.28
CA ILE A 184 13.68 -22.84 -0.43
C ILE A 184 13.10 -24.07 0.24
N ASP A 185 13.24 -24.12 1.56
CA ASP A 185 12.55 -25.12 2.37
C ASP A 185 11.13 -24.64 2.68
N MET A 186 10.15 -25.47 2.38
CA MET A 186 8.74 -25.18 2.64
C MET A 186 8.33 -25.96 3.89
N PRO A 187 7.93 -25.28 4.99
CA PRO A 187 7.55 -25.94 6.23
C PRO A 187 6.52 -27.05 6.01
N GLY A 188 6.69 -28.20 6.67
CA GLY A 188 5.77 -29.32 6.57
C GLY A 188 4.61 -29.29 7.57
N SER A 189 4.76 -28.53 8.68
CA SER A 189 3.78 -28.47 9.76
C SER A 189 2.62 -27.56 9.40
N PHE A 190 1.42 -28.02 9.72
CA PHE A 190 0.18 -27.29 9.56
C PHE A 190 -0.37 -26.98 10.96
N ALA A 191 -0.85 -25.74 11.19
CA ALA A 191 -1.59 -25.43 12.42
C ALA A 191 -3.07 -25.65 12.14
N ASP A 192 -3.74 -26.49 12.93
CA ASP A 192 -5.15 -26.83 12.71
C ASP A 192 -6.02 -25.58 12.55
N PHE A 193 -6.89 -25.58 11.53
CA PHE A 193 -7.96 -24.58 11.33
C PHE A 193 -9.08 -24.73 12.37
N GLU A 194 -8.74 -25.18 13.57
CA GLU A 194 -9.70 -25.37 14.65
C GLU A 194 -10.42 -24.05 14.94
N ARG A 195 -11.72 -24.18 15.25
CA ARG A 195 -12.49 -23.04 15.77
C ARG A 195 -11.77 -22.48 16.99
N ALA A 196 -11.74 -21.16 17.10
CA ALA A 196 -11.19 -20.51 18.28
C ALA A 196 -11.78 -21.14 19.56
N SER A 197 -10.91 -21.54 20.50
CA SER A 197 -11.33 -22.07 21.79
C SER A 197 -11.80 -20.98 22.77
N VAL A 198 -11.69 -19.71 22.35
CA VAL A 198 -11.95 -18.45 23.08
C VAL A 198 -12.74 -17.52 22.14
N ASP A 199 -13.04 -16.29 22.56
CA ASP A 199 -13.61 -15.23 21.71
C ASP A 199 -12.85 -15.12 20.38
N PRO A 200 -13.51 -15.44 19.23
CA PRO A 200 -12.86 -15.41 17.93
C PRO A 200 -12.37 -14.02 17.52
N LEU A 201 -13.03 -12.94 17.96
CA LEU A 201 -12.64 -11.57 17.62
C LEU A 201 -11.34 -11.18 18.34
N GLU A 202 -11.25 -11.46 19.63
CA GLU A 202 -10.04 -11.22 20.41
C GLU A 202 -8.85 -12.01 19.84
N ALA A 203 -9.07 -13.29 19.53
CA ALA A 203 -8.06 -14.13 18.91
C ALA A 203 -7.64 -13.62 17.51
N ALA A 204 -8.56 -13.06 16.73
CA ALA A 204 -8.25 -12.48 15.42
C ALA A 204 -7.36 -11.23 15.54
N LEU A 205 -7.67 -10.34 16.49
CA LEU A 205 -6.89 -9.13 16.77
C LEU A 205 -5.49 -9.46 17.30
N GLU A 206 -5.38 -10.48 18.15
CA GLU A 206 -4.09 -10.98 18.63
C GLU A 206 -3.27 -11.56 17.47
N ALA A 207 -3.86 -12.40 16.63
CA ALA A 207 -3.21 -12.97 15.46
C ALA A 207 -2.74 -11.88 14.47
N GLU A 208 -3.54 -10.82 14.27
CA GLU A 208 -3.14 -9.67 13.48
C GLU A 208 -1.90 -8.99 14.07
N THR A 209 -1.90 -8.74 15.39
CA THR A 209 -0.79 -8.08 16.09
C THR A 209 0.50 -8.89 16.02
N GLN A 210 0.40 -10.21 16.00
CA GLN A 210 1.52 -11.14 15.84
C GLN A 210 1.99 -11.28 14.37
N GLY A 211 1.31 -10.63 13.42
CA GLY A 211 1.58 -10.78 11.98
C GLY A 211 1.15 -12.13 11.39
N ALA A 212 0.39 -12.94 12.15
CA ALA A 212 -0.15 -14.23 11.74
C ALA A 212 -1.36 -14.04 10.81
N THR A 213 -1.09 -13.46 9.64
CA THR A 213 -2.07 -12.90 8.71
C THR A 213 -3.09 -13.93 8.22
N VAL A 214 -2.65 -15.15 7.86
CA VAL A 214 -3.57 -16.22 7.43
C VAL A 214 -4.50 -16.64 8.58
N ARG A 215 -3.97 -16.74 9.80
CA ARG A 215 -4.75 -17.08 10.99
C ARG A 215 -5.74 -15.98 11.34
N ALA A 216 -5.33 -14.71 11.28
CA ALA A 216 -6.20 -13.57 11.51
C ALA A 216 -7.39 -13.54 10.52
N GLU A 217 -7.13 -13.79 9.23
CA GLU A 217 -8.16 -13.84 8.18
C GLU A 217 -9.25 -14.89 8.49
N ILE A 218 -8.85 -16.08 8.96
CA ILE A 218 -9.78 -17.16 9.35
C ILE A 218 -10.54 -16.79 10.62
N LEU A 219 -9.85 -16.27 11.64
CA LEU A 219 -10.46 -15.92 12.92
C LEU A 219 -11.44 -14.75 12.77
N PHE A 220 -11.15 -13.77 11.92
CA PHE A 220 -12.11 -12.71 11.59
C PHE A 220 -13.36 -13.26 10.89
N ALA A 221 -13.19 -14.22 9.98
CA ALA A 221 -14.33 -14.89 9.35
C ALA A 221 -15.17 -15.68 10.35
N GLN A 222 -14.54 -16.34 11.33
CA GLN A 222 -15.23 -17.00 12.46
C GLN A 222 -15.92 -15.99 13.38
N ALA A 223 -15.28 -14.86 13.69
CA ALA A 223 -15.86 -13.80 14.52
C ALA A 223 -17.08 -13.15 13.87
N ALA A 224 -17.06 -13.00 12.54
CA ALA A 224 -18.18 -12.49 11.77
C ALA A 224 -19.32 -13.53 11.56
N GLU A 225 -19.23 -14.72 12.17
CA GLU A 225 -20.33 -15.68 12.21
C GLU A 225 -21.59 -15.00 12.78
N ASP A 226 -22.75 -15.25 12.17
CA ASP A 226 -24.03 -14.57 12.44
C ASP A 226 -24.12 -13.08 12.10
N GLY A 227 -23.10 -12.51 11.46
CA GLY A 227 -23.10 -11.12 11.02
C GLY A 227 -22.92 -10.14 12.18
N ASP A 228 -22.12 -10.53 13.20
CA ASP A 228 -21.73 -9.62 14.27
C ASP A 228 -21.11 -8.33 13.69
N PRO A 229 -21.75 -7.17 13.87
CA PRO A 229 -21.28 -5.93 13.27
C PRO A 229 -19.90 -5.49 13.78
N ALA A 230 -19.56 -5.80 15.04
CA ALA A 230 -18.25 -5.43 15.59
C ALA A 230 -17.13 -6.22 14.90
N ALA A 231 -17.30 -7.54 14.76
CA ALA A 231 -16.38 -8.38 14.02
C ALA A 231 -16.26 -8.00 12.53
N LEU A 232 -17.38 -7.67 11.87
CA LEU A 232 -17.39 -7.20 10.48
C LEU A 232 -16.58 -5.90 10.31
N VAL A 233 -16.74 -4.92 11.21
CA VAL A 233 -15.99 -3.67 11.17
C VAL A 233 -14.50 -3.89 11.43
N ALA A 234 -14.14 -4.77 12.36
CA ALA A 234 -12.75 -5.11 12.65
C ALA A 234 -12.09 -5.84 11.46
N SER A 235 -12.77 -6.83 10.89
CA SER A 235 -12.36 -7.55 9.68
C SER A 235 -12.18 -6.59 8.50
N ALA A 236 -13.11 -5.64 8.32
CA ALA A 236 -13.04 -4.69 7.22
C ALA A 236 -11.82 -3.77 7.35
N ARG A 237 -11.47 -3.38 8.58
CA ARG A 237 -10.26 -2.61 8.87
C ARG A 237 -9.00 -3.40 8.55
N PHE A 238 -8.97 -4.69 8.89
CA PHE A 238 -7.89 -5.61 8.53
C PHE A 238 -7.74 -5.76 7.01
N ALA A 239 -8.84 -6.00 6.29
CA ALA A 239 -8.86 -6.09 4.83
C ALA A 239 -8.37 -4.78 4.17
N ARG A 240 -8.86 -3.63 4.63
CA ARG A 240 -8.45 -2.31 4.12
C ARG A 240 -6.96 -2.06 4.28
N ARG A 241 -6.37 -2.40 5.43
CA ARG A 241 -4.91 -2.26 5.68
C ARG A 241 -4.08 -3.08 4.69
N ARG A 242 -4.63 -4.18 4.15
CA ARG A 242 -3.97 -5.05 3.17
C ARG A 242 -4.24 -4.62 1.71
N GLY A 243 -4.96 -3.53 1.51
CA GLY A 243 -5.36 -3.04 0.19
C GLY A 243 -6.45 -3.89 -0.47
N LEU A 244 -7.26 -4.59 0.34
CA LEU A 244 -8.45 -5.34 -0.07
C LEU A 244 -9.67 -4.43 0.15
N LEU A 245 -9.81 -3.43 -0.72
CA LEU A 245 -10.76 -2.34 -0.57
C LEU A 245 -12.22 -2.76 -0.88
N GLU A 246 -12.44 -3.68 -1.81
CA GLU A 246 -13.77 -4.18 -2.15
C GLU A 246 -14.31 -5.07 -1.03
N ASP A 247 -13.48 -6.01 -0.54
CA ASP A 247 -13.82 -6.87 0.61
C ASP A 247 -14.11 -6.02 1.87
N ALA A 248 -13.26 -5.04 2.16
CA ALA A 248 -13.49 -4.11 3.26
C ALA A 248 -14.78 -3.29 3.08
N THR A 249 -15.07 -2.83 1.87
CA THR A 249 -16.32 -2.11 1.57
C THR A 249 -17.53 -2.98 1.85
N GLU A 250 -17.53 -4.22 1.39
CA GLU A 250 -18.68 -5.11 1.52
C GLU A 250 -18.95 -5.50 2.98
N GLN A 251 -17.89 -5.80 3.74
CA GLN A 251 -18.02 -6.08 5.17
C GLN A 251 -18.59 -4.90 5.96
N ASN A 252 -18.15 -3.65 5.66
CA ASN A 252 -18.74 -2.46 6.29
C ASN A 252 -20.21 -2.26 5.86
N LYS A 253 -20.57 -2.50 4.59
CA LYS A 253 -21.97 -2.42 4.16
C LYS A 253 -22.86 -3.44 4.89
N HIS A 254 -22.38 -4.66 5.08
CA HIS A 254 -23.08 -5.69 5.85
C HIS A 254 -23.30 -5.24 7.29
N ALA A 255 -22.27 -4.69 7.95
CA ALA A 255 -22.39 -4.14 9.30
C ALA A 255 -23.42 -3.00 9.37
N VAL A 256 -23.38 -2.05 8.43
CA VAL A 256 -24.36 -0.96 8.33
C VAL A 256 -25.76 -1.52 8.16
N ALA A 257 -25.98 -2.42 7.21
CA ALA A 257 -27.30 -3.00 6.95
C ALA A 257 -27.86 -3.74 8.18
N ALA A 258 -27.02 -4.50 8.89
CA ALA A 258 -27.40 -5.23 10.09
C ALA A 258 -27.75 -4.32 11.28
N LEU A 259 -27.11 -3.15 11.39
CA LEU A 259 -27.29 -2.21 12.49
C LEU A 259 -28.37 -1.15 12.22
N SER A 260 -28.50 -0.66 10.99
CA SER A 260 -29.50 0.34 10.62
C SER A 260 -30.94 -0.18 10.76
N ALA A 261 -31.15 -1.50 10.67
CA ALA A 261 -32.45 -2.13 10.88
C ALA A 261 -32.87 -2.25 12.35
N ARG A 262 -31.95 -2.06 13.31
CA ARG A 262 -32.21 -2.21 14.75
C ARG A 262 -32.78 -0.92 15.32
N ARG A 263 -33.87 -1.04 16.10
CA ARG A 263 -34.56 0.11 16.72
C ARG A 263 -33.86 0.59 17.98
N ASP A 264 -33.41 -0.34 18.83
CA ASP A 264 -32.72 -0.06 20.08
C ASP A 264 -31.31 -0.66 19.96
N ARG A 265 -30.32 0.21 19.72
CA ARG A 265 -28.90 -0.17 19.63
C ARG A 265 -28.21 0.03 20.96
N SER A 266 -27.21 -0.78 21.28
CA SER A 266 -26.27 -0.53 22.37
C SER A 266 -25.25 0.56 22.00
N SER A 267 -24.47 1.03 22.97
CA SER A 267 -23.35 1.94 22.73
C SER A 267 -22.32 1.37 21.75
N ASP A 268 -22.02 0.07 21.85
CA ASP A 268 -21.06 -0.61 20.98
C ASP A 268 -21.62 -0.73 19.55
N GLU A 269 -22.92 -0.96 19.43
CA GLU A 269 -23.61 -1.03 18.14
C GLU A 269 -23.68 0.33 17.44
N ASP A 270 -23.94 1.41 18.16
CA ASP A 270 -23.86 2.77 17.60
C ASP A 270 -22.42 3.10 17.20
N SER A 271 -21.44 2.74 18.02
CA SER A 271 -20.01 2.90 17.70
C SER A 271 -19.61 2.15 16.42
N ALA A 272 -20.06 0.89 16.30
CA ALA A 272 -19.82 0.06 15.12
C ALA A 272 -20.50 0.62 13.88
N LEU A 273 -21.74 1.11 13.99
CA LEU A 273 -22.49 1.69 12.87
C LEU A 273 -21.79 2.94 12.31
N VAL A 274 -21.41 3.87 13.19
CA VAL A 274 -20.70 5.10 12.79
C VAL A 274 -19.34 4.73 12.19
N SER A 275 -18.60 3.82 12.82
CA SER A 275 -17.30 3.37 12.32
C SER A 275 -17.40 2.72 10.93
N ALA A 276 -18.40 1.86 10.72
CA ALA A 276 -18.62 1.18 9.45
C ALA A 276 -18.89 2.20 8.33
N MET A 277 -19.77 3.17 8.59
CA MET A 277 -20.09 4.24 7.65
C MET A 277 -18.87 5.14 7.36
N ALA A 278 -18.11 5.52 8.38
CA ALA A 278 -16.90 6.30 8.21
C ALA A 278 -15.82 5.54 7.41
N ASN A 279 -15.66 4.24 7.66
CA ASN A 279 -14.75 3.38 6.91
C ASN A 279 -15.13 3.30 5.42
N ILE A 280 -16.42 3.20 5.08
CA ILE A 280 -16.89 3.25 3.69
C ILE A 280 -16.43 4.54 3.02
N GLY A 281 -16.54 5.67 3.72
CA GLY A 281 -16.06 6.95 3.19
C GLY A 281 -14.55 6.97 2.97
N VAL A 282 -13.77 6.50 3.94
CA VAL A 282 -12.30 6.38 3.82
C VAL A 282 -11.90 5.49 2.65
N ILE A 283 -12.60 4.36 2.44
CA ILE A 283 -12.34 3.45 1.33
C ILE A 283 -12.69 4.12 -0.01
N ALA A 284 -13.85 4.78 -0.11
CA ALA A 284 -14.25 5.51 -1.31
C ALA A 284 -13.20 6.57 -1.71
N ARG A 285 -12.67 7.34 -0.73
CA ARG A 285 -11.55 8.27 -0.98
C ARG A 285 -10.33 7.57 -1.55
N SER A 286 -9.96 6.40 -1.01
CA SER A 286 -8.81 5.64 -1.48
C SER A 286 -8.99 5.05 -2.89
N GLN A 287 -10.24 4.82 -3.30
CA GLN A 287 -10.60 4.42 -4.66
C GLN A 287 -10.71 5.63 -5.62
N GLY A 288 -10.57 6.86 -5.12
CA GLY A 288 -10.67 8.10 -5.89
C GLY A 288 -12.09 8.64 -6.05
N ASP A 289 -13.10 8.00 -5.45
CA ASP A 289 -14.49 8.46 -5.44
C ASP A 289 -14.71 9.42 -4.25
N ILE A 290 -14.31 10.68 -4.44
CA ILE A 290 -14.32 11.69 -3.39
C ILE A 290 -15.76 12.09 -3.03
N GLU A 291 -16.66 12.14 -4.01
CA GLU A 291 -18.07 12.44 -3.79
C GLU A 291 -18.73 11.42 -2.86
N ARG A 292 -18.50 10.12 -3.13
CA ARG A 292 -19.00 9.05 -2.25
C ARG A 292 -18.33 9.07 -0.89
N SER A 293 -17.05 9.43 -0.82
CA SER A 293 -16.36 9.63 0.46
C SER A 293 -17.07 10.66 1.33
N ILE A 294 -17.29 11.86 0.79
CA ILE A 294 -17.95 12.96 1.49
C ILE A 294 -19.36 12.54 1.94
N ALA A 295 -20.15 11.95 1.05
CA ALA A 295 -21.52 11.53 1.37
C ALA A 295 -21.59 10.50 2.50
N ALA A 296 -20.69 9.50 2.50
CA ALA A 296 -20.63 8.49 3.55
C ALA A 296 -20.15 9.10 4.88
N LEU A 297 -19.16 9.99 4.86
CA LEU A 297 -18.65 10.64 6.07
C LEU A 297 -19.68 11.58 6.71
N GLU A 298 -20.42 12.32 5.89
CA GLU A 298 -21.55 13.12 6.37
C GLU A 298 -22.65 12.26 6.99
N GLU A 299 -22.93 11.08 6.42
CA GLU A 299 -23.88 10.13 7.03
C GLU A 299 -23.33 9.57 8.35
N ALA A 300 -22.05 9.24 8.44
CA ALA A 300 -21.42 8.81 9.70
C ALA A 300 -21.56 9.90 10.79
N ILE A 301 -21.32 11.17 10.43
CA ILE A 301 -21.49 12.32 11.33
C ILE A 301 -22.94 12.45 11.78
N ARG A 302 -23.92 12.37 10.85
CA ARG A 302 -25.35 12.41 11.20
C ARG A 302 -25.74 11.30 12.15
N LEU A 303 -25.27 10.08 11.88
CA LEU A 303 -25.52 8.91 12.73
C LEU A 303 -24.97 9.14 14.14
N ALA A 304 -23.74 9.64 14.25
CA ALA A 304 -23.12 9.95 15.53
C ALA A 304 -23.85 11.06 16.31
N GLU A 305 -24.24 12.15 15.64
CA GLU A 305 -24.98 13.26 16.26
C GLU A 305 -26.40 12.87 16.68
N SER A 306 -26.99 11.87 16.03
CA SER A 306 -28.32 11.32 16.37
C SER A 306 -28.30 10.22 17.41
N SER A 307 -27.11 9.72 17.77
CA SER A 307 -26.92 8.64 18.73
C SER A 307 -27.29 9.11 20.15
N PRO A 308 -28.04 8.30 20.92
CA PRO A 308 -28.25 8.57 22.35
C PRO A 308 -27.02 8.19 23.21
N HIS A 309 -26.05 7.46 22.64
CA HIS A 309 -24.83 7.02 23.31
C HIS A 309 -23.64 7.94 22.99
N ASP A 310 -22.65 7.98 23.88
CA ASP A 310 -21.39 8.69 23.63
C ASP A 310 -20.56 7.94 22.58
N VAL A 311 -20.54 8.49 21.38
CA VAL A 311 -19.75 8.02 20.23
C VAL A 311 -18.79 9.11 19.76
N THR A 312 -18.27 9.91 20.70
CA THR A 312 -17.43 11.08 20.38
C THR A 312 -16.16 10.69 19.62
N GLU A 313 -15.55 9.55 19.95
CA GLU A 313 -14.39 9.05 19.21
C GLU A 313 -14.73 8.86 17.71
N GLN A 314 -15.85 8.20 17.42
CA GLN A 314 -16.27 7.90 16.06
C GLN A 314 -16.72 9.16 15.31
N LEU A 315 -17.38 10.10 15.99
CA LEU A 315 -17.70 11.42 15.44
C LEU A 315 -16.44 12.16 14.99
N THR A 316 -15.43 12.23 15.85
CA THR A 316 -14.19 12.96 15.54
C THR A 316 -13.41 12.28 14.43
N TYR A 317 -13.41 10.94 14.38
CA TYR A 317 -12.84 10.17 13.27
C TYR A 317 -13.53 10.48 11.94
N ALA A 318 -14.86 10.58 11.92
CA ALA A 318 -15.62 10.92 10.72
C ALA A 318 -15.37 12.37 10.28
N LEU A 319 -15.34 13.32 11.21
CA LEU A 319 -15.05 14.74 10.93
C LEU A 319 -13.64 14.95 10.38
N ASP A 320 -12.62 14.31 10.95
CA ASP A 320 -11.25 14.38 10.42
C ASP A 320 -11.18 13.82 9.00
N ASN A 321 -11.84 12.70 8.73
CA ASN A 321 -11.83 12.10 7.40
C ASN A 321 -12.64 12.91 6.39
N LEU A 322 -13.69 13.61 6.83
CA LEU A 322 -14.41 14.59 6.01
C LEU A 322 -13.47 15.74 5.66
N GLY A 323 -12.76 16.28 6.65
CA GLY A 323 -11.73 17.31 6.45
C GLY A 323 -10.68 16.88 5.43
N HIS A 324 -10.17 15.65 5.52
CA HIS A 324 -9.22 15.11 4.55
C HIS A 324 -9.80 14.99 3.13
N SER A 325 -11.07 14.58 3.00
CA SER A 325 -11.74 14.43 1.70
C SER A 325 -12.00 15.79 1.05
N LEU A 326 -12.48 16.77 1.82
CA LEU A 326 -12.69 18.14 1.36
C LEU A 326 -11.37 18.82 1.01
N ALA A 327 -10.33 18.62 1.83
CA ALA A 327 -9.00 19.11 1.54
C ALA A 327 -8.49 18.52 0.22
N HIS A 328 -8.74 17.25 -0.08
CA HIS A 328 -8.32 16.60 -1.33
C HIS A 328 -8.80 17.36 -2.58
N ILE A 329 -10.03 17.86 -2.57
CA ILE A 329 -10.64 18.68 -3.65
C ILE A 329 -10.46 20.19 -3.45
N SER A 330 -9.58 20.62 -2.54
CA SER A 330 -9.26 22.02 -2.25
C SER A 330 -10.43 22.85 -1.71
N HIS A 331 -11.42 22.21 -1.08
CA HIS A 331 -12.46 22.89 -0.29
C HIS A 331 -11.91 23.20 1.11
N LEU A 332 -10.94 24.12 1.18
CA LEU A 332 -10.10 24.31 2.36
C LEU A 332 -10.84 24.90 3.56
N ASP A 333 -11.83 25.78 3.34
CA ASP A 333 -12.63 26.36 4.42
C ASP A 333 -13.56 25.32 5.06
N GLU A 334 -14.22 24.49 4.25
CA GLU A 334 -15.06 23.40 4.74
C GLU A 334 -14.21 22.33 5.45
N ALA A 335 -13.02 22.03 4.93
CA ALA A 335 -12.07 21.13 5.58
C ALA A 335 -11.64 21.66 6.96
N ARG A 336 -11.35 22.96 7.06
CA ARG A 336 -11.02 23.63 8.32
C ARG A 336 -12.18 23.50 9.31
N ALA A 337 -13.40 23.83 8.87
CA ALA A 337 -14.59 23.72 9.71
C ALA A 337 -14.82 22.30 10.24
N ALA A 338 -14.55 21.28 9.42
CA ALA A 338 -14.63 19.88 9.85
C ALA A 338 -13.59 19.55 10.94
N TYR A 339 -12.33 19.95 10.77
CA TYR A 339 -11.29 19.74 11.79
C TYR A 339 -11.55 20.53 13.07
N GLU A 340 -12.01 21.78 12.98
CA GLU A 340 -12.35 22.60 14.16
C GLU A 340 -13.53 21.99 14.93
N ARG A 341 -14.56 21.51 14.23
CA ARG A 341 -15.66 20.74 14.86
C ARG A 341 -15.16 19.47 15.55
N ALA A 342 -14.21 18.75 14.95
CA ALA A 342 -13.59 17.60 15.59
C ALA A 342 -12.87 18.04 16.88
N GLY A 343 -12.07 19.10 16.82
CA GLY A 343 -11.37 19.68 17.97
C GLY A 343 -12.30 20.11 19.11
N ASP A 344 -13.43 20.72 18.80
CA ASP A 344 -14.42 21.11 19.79
C ASP A 344 -15.05 19.90 20.47
N ALA A 345 -15.42 18.86 19.72
CA ALA A 345 -15.96 17.62 20.27
C ALA A 345 -14.95 16.95 21.23
N ARG A 346 -13.67 16.91 20.84
CA ARG A 346 -12.57 16.38 21.65
C ARG A 346 -12.37 17.14 22.95
N ARG A 347 -12.39 18.47 22.87
CA ARG A 347 -12.27 19.37 24.03
C ARG A 347 -13.42 19.17 25.01
N ILE A 348 -14.63 18.96 24.52
CA ILE A 348 -15.81 18.67 25.36
C ILE A 348 -15.66 17.32 26.06
N ALA A 349 -15.16 16.30 25.36
CA ALA A 349 -14.88 14.98 25.94
C ALA A 349 -13.74 14.97 26.97
N GLY A 350 -12.94 16.04 27.05
CA GLY A 350 -11.90 16.19 28.06
C GLY A 350 -10.63 15.37 27.80
N ASP A 351 -10.38 14.98 26.55
CA ASP A 351 -9.19 14.22 26.19
C ASP A 351 -8.09 15.13 25.60
N PRO A 352 -6.98 15.38 26.32
CA PRO A 352 -5.90 16.27 25.88
C PRO A 352 -5.13 15.73 24.67
N ARG A 353 -5.03 14.39 24.47
CA ARG A 353 -4.31 13.79 23.32
C ARG A 353 -4.98 14.10 22.00
N HIS A 354 -6.23 14.52 22.04
CA HIS A 354 -7.00 14.81 20.85
C HIS A 354 -6.85 16.27 20.35
N ALA A 355 -6.41 17.21 21.21
CA ALA A 355 -6.05 18.56 20.80
C ALA A 355 -4.88 18.54 19.81
N LEU A 356 -3.89 17.69 20.08
CA LEU A 356 -2.76 17.39 19.21
C LEU A 356 -3.19 17.04 17.78
N MET A 357 -4.09 16.07 17.61
CA MET A 357 -4.52 15.60 16.27
C MET A 357 -5.17 16.72 15.48
N THR A 358 -5.94 17.57 16.15
CA THR A 358 -6.58 18.74 15.53
C THR A 358 -5.53 19.74 15.04
N SER A 359 -4.55 20.08 15.89
CA SER A 359 -3.43 20.95 15.52
C SER A 359 -2.63 20.38 14.35
N LEU A 360 -2.36 19.08 14.33
CA LEU A 360 -1.69 18.43 13.19
C LEU A 360 -2.47 18.61 11.89
N HIS A 361 -3.77 18.29 11.87
CA HIS A 361 -4.59 18.43 10.66
C HIS A 361 -4.69 19.88 10.17
N LEU A 362 -4.87 20.83 11.10
CA LEU A 362 -4.89 22.26 10.77
C LEU A 362 -3.53 22.76 10.26
N GLY A 363 -2.42 22.24 10.79
CA GLY A 363 -1.06 22.54 10.31
C GLY A 363 -0.85 22.12 8.86
N TRP A 364 -1.22 20.88 8.51
CA TRP A 364 -1.14 20.39 7.14
C TRP A 364 -2.09 21.14 6.19
N LEU A 365 -3.29 21.45 6.65
CA LEU A 365 -4.24 22.25 5.86
C LEU A 365 -3.71 23.66 5.60
N ALA A 366 -3.08 24.29 6.60
CA ALA A 366 -2.46 25.60 6.47
C ALA A 366 -1.30 25.59 5.46
N LEU A 367 -0.43 24.56 5.46
CA LEU A 367 0.57 24.40 4.41
C LEU A 367 -0.07 24.28 3.02
N LYS A 368 -1.13 23.46 2.89
CA LYS A 368 -1.87 23.33 1.63
C LYS A 368 -2.49 24.65 1.17
N ASN A 369 -2.91 25.50 2.11
CA ASN A 369 -3.45 26.83 1.85
C ASN A 369 -2.38 27.92 1.71
N SER A 370 -1.09 27.58 1.64
CA SER A 370 0.02 28.54 1.57
C SER A 370 0.03 29.54 2.74
N GLN A 371 -0.27 29.05 3.95
CA GLN A 371 -0.24 29.79 5.22
C GLN A 371 0.82 29.20 6.16
N PRO A 372 2.12 29.28 5.82
CA PRO A 372 3.16 28.57 6.54
C PRO A 372 3.39 29.08 7.98
N GLU A 373 3.11 30.34 8.29
CA GLU A 373 3.17 30.86 9.66
C GLU A 373 2.10 30.20 10.55
N ILE A 374 0.87 30.07 10.04
CA ILE A 374 -0.22 29.38 10.74
C ILE A 374 0.12 27.91 10.89
N ALA A 375 0.71 27.30 9.86
CA ALA A 375 1.15 25.91 9.93
C ALA A 375 2.21 25.68 11.02
N ALA A 376 3.24 26.53 11.07
CA ALA A 376 4.30 26.43 12.06
C ALA A 376 3.75 26.52 13.50
N ALA A 377 2.82 27.44 13.77
CA ALA A 377 2.19 27.56 15.08
C ALA A 377 1.37 26.32 15.47
N ASN A 378 0.65 25.74 14.50
CA ASN A 378 -0.10 24.51 14.73
C ASN A 378 0.82 23.30 14.98
N PHE A 379 1.90 23.16 14.22
CA PHE A 379 2.88 22.08 14.45
C PHE A 379 3.66 22.26 15.75
N GLU A 380 3.97 23.48 16.14
CA GLU A 380 4.58 23.78 17.45
C GLU A 380 3.65 23.35 18.59
N SER A 381 2.37 23.72 18.51
CA SER A 381 1.36 23.29 19.49
C SER A 381 1.20 21.77 19.52
N ALA A 382 1.23 21.11 18.36
CA ALA A 382 1.19 19.66 18.29
C ALA A 382 2.44 19.01 18.91
N ALA A 383 3.64 19.47 18.57
CA ALA A 383 4.89 18.92 19.08
C ALA A 383 5.02 19.02 20.60
N ALA A 384 4.44 20.06 21.21
CA ALA A 384 4.44 20.24 22.67
C ALA A 384 3.64 19.18 23.44
N GLU A 385 2.65 18.56 22.80
CA GLU A 385 1.74 17.57 23.41
C GLU A 385 2.08 16.11 23.03
N LEU A 386 3.04 15.92 22.11
CA LEU A 386 3.51 14.61 21.67
C LEU A 386 4.60 14.08 22.61
N GLU A 387 4.22 13.34 23.66
CA GLU A 387 5.21 12.77 24.59
C GLU A 387 5.71 11.36 24.19
N ASP A 388 4.91 10.53 23.52
CA ASP A 388 5.21 9.08 23.38
C ASP A 388 4.85 8.44 22.00
N ASP A 389 4.80 9.22 20.91
CA ASP A 389 4.62 8.65 19.56
C ASP A 389 5.74 9.09 18.60
N PRO A 390 6.78 8.26 18.39
CA PRO A 390 7.89 8.63 17.52
C PRO A 390 7.47 8.80 16.05
N VAL A 391 6.45 8.06 15.58
CA VAL A 391 6.00 8.16 14.18
C VAL A 391 5.30 9.50 13.95
N GLU A 392 4.36 9.85 14.82
CA GLU A 392 3.64 11.12 14.72
C GLU A 392 4.55 12.33 15.04
N MET A 393 5.48 12.18 15.99
CA MET A 393 6.50 13.19 16.26
C MET A 393 7.37 13.47 15.03
N ALA A 394 7.88 12.42 14.37
CA ALA A 394 8.70 12.60 13.17
C ALA A 394 7.92 13.32 12.06
N ARG A 395 6.64 12.98 11.88
CA ARG A 395 5.76 13.60 10.89
C ARG A 395 5.47 15.08 11.23
N CYS A 396 5.18 15.37 12.50
CA CYS A 396 4.95 16.71 13.02
C CYS A 396 6.17 17.61 12.79
N LEU A 397 7.36 17.13 13.17
CA LEU A 397 8.62 17.84 13.00
C LEU A 397 8.97 18.10 11.53
N SER A 398 8.67 17.15 10.63
CA SER A 398 8.81 17.36 9.18
C SER A 398 7.88 18.48 8.68
N GLY A 399 6.61 18.48 9.10
CA GLY A 399 5.66 19.54 8.75
C GLY A 399 6.07 20.91 9.30
N TRP A 400 6.55 20.94 10.54
CA TRP A 400 7.07 22.15 11.17
C TRP A 400 8.30 22.68 10.42
N GLY A 401 9.25 21.80 10.10
CA GLY A 401 10.43 22.14 9.33
C GLY A 401 10.08 22.72 7.96
N ASP A 402 9.15 22.12 7.22
CA ASP A 402 8.69 22.66 5.92
C ASP A 402 8.08 24.06 6.08
N ALA A 403 7.22 24.25 7.07
CA ALA A 403 6.63 25.55 7.38
C ALA A 403 7.73 26.60 7.67
N LEU A 404 8.72 26.25 8.48
CA LEU A 404 9.86 27.11 8.82
C LEU A 404 10.73 27.45 7.61
N VAL A 405 10.97 26.50 6.70
CA VAL A 405 11.68 26.75 5.43
C VAL A 405 10.92 27.78 4.58
N GLN A 406 9.60 27.66 4.48
CA GLN A 406 8.77 28.55 3.65
C GLN A 406 8.73 29.99 4.18
N VAL A 407 8.83 30.20 5.49
CA VAL A 407 8.90 31.54 6.11
C VAL A 407 10.33 32.09 6.24
N GLY A 408 11.33 31.37 5.70
CA GLY A 408 12.73 31.80 5.71
C GLY A 408 13.46 31.58 7.04
N ARG A 409 12.89 30.85 8.00
CA ARG A 409 13.51 30.49 9.29
C ARG A 409 14.32 29.20 9.16
N ALA A 410 15.30 29.20 8.27
CA ALA A 410 16.00 27.99 7.87
C ALA A 410 16.84 27.36 8.99
N ASP A 411 17.46 28.15 9.87
CA ASP A 411 18.22 27.62 11.02
C ASP A 411 17.33 26.79 11.96
N GLU A 412 16.13 27.28 12.27
CA GLU A 412 15.17 26.57 13.11
C GLU A 412 14.58 25.36 12.39
N ALA A 413 14.41 25.44 11.06
CA ALA A 413 13.97 24.31 10.27
C ALA A 413 14.96 23.14 10.35
N VAL A 414 16.28 23.42 10.27
CA VAL A 414 17.32 22.39 10.39
C VAL A 414 17.18 21.64 11.72
N GLU A 415 17.01 22.34 12.83
CA GLU A 415 16.82 21.70 14.15
C GLU A 415 15.66 20.70 14.16
N LYS A 416 14.49 21.11 13.64
CA LYS A 416 13.30 20.23 13.62
C LYS A 416 13.47 19.07 12.65
N LEU A 417 14.06 19.31 11.49
CA LEU A 417 14.24 18.30 10.45
C LEU A 417 15.32 17.28 10.80
N ASP A 418 16.39 17.68 11.48
CA ASP A 418 17.40 16.75 12.00
C ASP A 418 16.79 15.81 13.03
N ARG A 419 15.97 16.34 13.95
CA ARG A 419 15.26 15.50 14.91
C ARG A 419 14.27 14.54 14.22
N SER A 420 13.55 15.01 13.20
CA SER A 420 12.69 14.15 12.37
C SER A 420 13.48 13.05 11.65
N LEU A 421 14.66 13.39 11.13
CA LEU A 421 15.56 12.46 10.43
C LEU A 421 16.11 11.38 11.37
N GLU A 422 16.52 11.74 12.59
CA GLU A 422 16.96 10.80 13.62
C GLU A 422 15.87 9.77 13.94
N ILE A 423 14.66 10.24 14.25
CA ILE A 423 13.56 9.35 14.60
C ILE A 423 13.22 8.41 13.42
N ASN A 424 13.18 8.92 12.19
CA ASN A 424 12.94 8.07 11.02
C ASN A 424 14.05 7.04 10.77
N LYS A 425 15.30 7.34 11.12
CA LYS A 425 16.41 6.36 11.08
C LYS A 425 16.24 5.28 12.13
N GLU A 426 15.87 5.64 13.36
CA GLU A 426 15.59 4.69 14.44
C GLU A 426 14.42 3.75 14.08
N LEU A 427 13.40 4.29 13.41
CA LEU A 427 12.24 3.54 12.92
C LEU A 427 12.51 2.73 11.63
N GLY A 428 13.66 2.92 10.98
CA GLY A 428 13.95 2.33 9.66
C GLY A 428 13.01 2.82 8.55
N ASN A 429 12.36 3.97 8.73
CA ASN A 429 11.39 4.53 7.78
C ASN A 429 12.09 5.26 6.63
N SER A 430 12.56 4.53 5.62
CA SER A 430 13.26 5.12 4.46
C SER A 430 12.48 6.23 3.75
N ASN A 431 11.15 6.15 3.68
CA ASN A 431 10.35 7.23 3.08
C ASN A 431 10.38 8.50 3.94
N GLY A 432 10.26 8.37 5.27
CA GLY A 432 10.39 9.49 6.20
C GLY A 432 11.79 10.10 6.20
N ILE A 433 12.85 9.28 6.11
CA ILE A 433 14.23 9.75 5.92
C ILE A 433 14.34 10.59 4.65
N SER A 434 13.79 10.08 3.53
CA SER A 434 13.81 10.82 2.26
C SER A 434 13.09 12.17 2.34
N ILE A 435 11.94 12.24 3.03
CA ILE A 435 11.18 13.50 3.18
C ILE A 435 11.98 14.49 4.01
N ALA A 436 12.48 14.08 5.18
CA ALA A 436 13.25 14.94 6.07
C ALA A 436 14.53 15.45 5.39
N SER A 437 15.28 14.59 4.70
CA SER A 437 16.47 14.98 3.94
C SER A 437 16.16 15.94 2.78
N GLY A 438 15.04 15.77 2.08
CA GLY A 438 14.66 16.68 1.00
C GLY A 438 14.29 18.08 1.51
N LEU A 439 13.69 18.16 2.69
CA LEU A 439 13.41 19.43 3.36
C LEU A 439 14.70 20.06 3.93
N LEU A 440 15.63 19.26 4.46
CA LEU A 440 16.96 19.73 4.89
C LEU A 440 17.74 20.32 3.71
N ALA A 441 17.70 19.70 2.53
CA ALA A 441 18.35 20.24 1.34
C ALA A 441 17.85 21.66 1.02
N ARG A 442 16.53 21.90 1.12
CA ARG A 442 15.94 23.24 0.95
C ARG A 442 16.37 24.21 2.05
N ALA A 443 16.42 23.74 3.30
CA ALA A 443 16.89 24.57 4.41
C ALA A 443 18.35 25.00 4.22
N TYR A 444 19.24 24.07 3.86
CA TYR A 444 20.65 24.36 3.58
C TYR A 444 20.83 25.25 2.35
N ALA A 445 20.00 25.08 1.31
CA ALA A 445 19.98 25.99 0.17
C ALA A 445 19.66 27.44 0.60
N ASN A 446 18.69 27.63 1.50
CA ASN A 446 18.34 28.95 2.04
C ASN A 446 19.46 29.55 2.92
N LEU A 447 20.22 28.70 3.62
CA LEU A 447 21.39 29.11 4.40
C LEU A 447 22.65 29.35 3.56
N GLY A 448 22.65 28.90 2.30
CA GLY A 448 23.82 28.96 1.41
C GLY A 448 24.87 27.88 1.69
N ASP A 449 24.55 26.84 2.46
CA ASP A 449 25.44 25.70 2.71
C ASP A 449 25.32 24.67 1.57
N GLY A 450 26.10 24.90 0.52
CA GLY A 450 26.04 24.10 -0.71
C GLY A 450 26.56 22.66 -0.56
N ASP A 451 27.36 22.36 0.47
CA ASP A 451 27.90 21.03 0.74
C ASP A 451 26.88 20.19 1.52
N ALA A 452 26.28 20.77 2.58
CA ALA A 452 25.21 20.13 3.33
C ALA A 452 23.95 19.92 2.46
N GLU A 453 23.63 20.89 1.59
CA GLU A 453 22.58 20.75 0.59
C GLU A 453 22.81 19.51 -0.29
N GLN A 454 24.00 19.39 -0.87
CA GLN A 454 24.32 18.28 -1.80
C GLN A 454 24.20 16.92 -1.10
N ALA A 455 24.72 16.80 0.12
CA ALA A 455 24.62 15.58 0.90
C ALA A 455 23.15 15.20 1.19
N ALA A 456 22.31 16.18 1.51
CA ALA A 456 20.89 15.96 1.79
C ALA A 456 20.09 15.56 0.52
N ILE A 457 20.45 16.11 -0.66
CA ILE A 457 19.87 15.69 -1.95
C ILE A 457 20.22 14.23 -2.26
N GLU A 458 21.49 13.84 -2.09
CA GLU A 458 21.95 12.47 -2.34
C GLU A 458 21.27 11.46 -1.42
N GLU A 459 21.09 11.79 -0.14
CA GLU A 459 20.37 10.94 0.80
C GLU A 459 18.89 10.81 0.42
N THR A 460 18.25 11.89 0.00
CA THR A 460 16.86 11.88 -0.49
C THR A 460 16.68 10.89 -1.64
N ILE A 461 17.54 10.97 -2.66
CA ILE A 461 17.46 10.08 -3.84
C ILE A 461 17.71 8.62 -3.41
N ARG A 462 18.77 8.37 -2.63
CA ARG A 462 19.15 7.03 -2.19
C ARG A 462 18.05 6.35 -1.38
N GLN A 463 17.40 7.08 -0.48
CA GLN A 463 16.34 6.53 0.37
C GLN A 463 15.02 6.38 -0.39
N SER A 464 14.76 7.26 -1.35
CA SER A 464 13.65 7.12 -2.29
C SER A 464 13.79 5.86 -3.16
N GLU A 465 15.00 5.57 -3.64
CA GLU A 465 15.29 4.35 -4.39
C GLU A 465 15.13 3.11 -3.51
N ARG A 466 15.67 3.15 -2.29
CA ARG A 466 15.52 2.07 -1.30
C ARG A 466 14.06 1.77 -0.94
N SER A 467 13.21 2.79 -0.87
CA SER A 467 11.78 2.65 -0.57
C SER A 467 10.91 2.44 -1.81
N GLY A 468 11.47 2.52 -3.02
CA GLY A 468 10.70 2.51 -4.27
C GLY A 468 9.79 3.74 -4.45
N SER A 469 10.01 4.82 -3.71
CA SER A 469 9.19 6.04 -3.73
C SER A 469 9.47 6.86 -4.99
N ALA A 470 8.62 6.72 -6.01
CA ALA A 470 8.72 7.53 -7.23
C ALA A 470 8.55 9.03 -6.94
N ILE A 471 7.66 9.40 -6.01
CA ILE A 471 7.44 10.78 -5.57
C ILE A 471 8.70 11.35 -4.93
N GLY A 472 9.31 10.60 -4.01
CA GLY A 472 10.55 11.01 -3.35
C GLY A 472 11.71 11.14 -4.36
N ARG A 473 11.83 10.20 -5.29
CA ARG A 473 12.87 10.22 -6.34
C ARG A 473 12.71 11.43 -7.27
N ALA A 474 11.50 11.71 -7.75
CA ALA A 474 11.22 12.89 -8.55
C ALA A 474 11.52 14.18 -7.78
N THR A 475 11.22 14.21 -6.47
CA THR A 475 11.52 15.36 -5.60
C THR A 475 13.02 15.57 -5.44
N GLY A 476 13.80 14.52 -5.17
CA GLY A 476 15.25 14.60 -5.06
C GLY A 476 15.91 15.08 -6.36
N LEU A 477 15.46 14.56 -7.51
CA LEU A 477 15.95 14.99 -8.83
C LEU A 477 15.60 16.45 -9.13
N ARG A 478 14.41 16.92 -8.74
CA ARG A 478 14.03 18.34 -8.84
C ARG A 478 14.97 19.22 -8.00
N LEU A 479 15.26 18.85 -6.76
CA LEU A 479 16.17 19.60 -5.89
C LEU A 479 17.58 19.66 -6.49
N GLN A 480 18.06 18.53 -7.02
CA GLN A 480 19.33 18.47 -7.74
C GLN A 480 19.38 19.40 -8.95
N ALA A 481 18.29 19.45 -9.72
CA ALA A 481 18.15 20.32 -10.88
C ALA A 481 18.19 21.81 -10.49
N GLU A 482 17.45 22.19 -9.45
CA GLU A 482 17.42 23.55 -8.89
C GLU A 482 18.83 23.98 -8.43
N ARG A 483 19.56 23.08 -7.77
CA ARG A 483 20.94 23.32 -7.36
C ARG A 483 21.87 23.54 -8.56
N PHE A 484 21.81 22.69 -9.59
CA PHE A 484 22.58 22.87 -10.82
C PHE A 484 22.28 24.20 -11.50
N ALA A 485 21.00 24.59 -11.56
CA ALA A 485 20.59 25.87 -12.13
C ALA A 485 21.19 27.06 -11.35
N ARG A 486 21.17 27.04 -10.01
CA ARG A 486 21.81 28.07 -9.19
C ARG A 486 23.33 28.14 -9.38
N LEU A 487 23.98 27.02 -9.69
CA LEU A 487 25.41 26.99 -10.02
C LEU A 487 25.74 27.33 -11.48
N GLY A 488 24.73 27.54 -12.32
CA GLY A 488 24.91 27.86 -13.75
C GLY A 488 25.13 26.66 -14.67
N ASP A 489 25.05 25.42 -14.17
CA ASP A 489 25.10 24.21 -15.00
C ASP A 489 23.71 23.90 -15.60
N GLN A 490 23.35 24.66 -16.63
CA GLN A 490 22.04 24.54 -17.26
C GLN A 490 21.80 23.18 -17.94
N VAL A 491 22.86 22.51 -18.42
CA VAL A 491 22.74 21.21 -19.09
C VAL A 491 22.36 20.13 -18.08
N SER A 492 23.07 20.07 -16.95
CA SER A 492 22.76 19.11 -15.89
C SER A 492 21.41 19.42 -15.23
N ALA A 493 21.07 20.71 -15.06
CA ALA A 493 19.77 21.13 -14.56
C ALA A 493 18.63 20.65 -15.46
N LEU A 494 18.70 20.93 -16.77
CA LEU A 494 17.69 20.54 -17.75
C LEU A 494 17.44 19.03 -17.73
N ARG A 495 18.51 18.24 -17.81
CA ARG A 495 18.42 16.77 -17.80
C ARG A 495 17.79 16.24 -16.50
N SER A 496 18.13 16.85 -15.37
CA SER A 496 17.60 16.45 -14.06
C SER A 496 16.12 16.82 -13.93
N PHE A 497 15.69 17.98 -14.42
CA PHE A 497 14.27 18.35 -14.49
C PHE A 497 13.48 17.40 -15.39
N GLU A 498 13.98 17.08 -16.58
CA GLU A 498 13.31 16.15 -17.51
C GLU A 498 13.14 14.77 -16.88
N THR A 499 14.18 14.25 -16.24
CA THR A 499 14.11 12.97 -15.52
C THR A 499 13.11 13.04 -14.36
N ALA A 500 13.09 14.15 -13.61
CA ALA A 500 12.14 14.34 -12.52
C ALA A 500 10.67 14.37 -13.01
N GLU A 501 10.41 15.09 -14.11
CA GLU A 501 9.08 15.15 -14.75
C GLU A 501 8.65 13.78 -15.27
N GLU A 502 9.55 13.02 -15.91
CA GLU A 502 9.28 11.66 -16.38
C GLU A 502 8.88 10.73 -15.22
N VAL A 503 9.64 10.76 -14.12
CA VAL A 503 9.33 9.95 -12.92
C VAL A 503 8.00 10.38 -12.30
N ALA A 504 7.72 11.67 -12.21
CA ALA A 504 6.46 12.18 -11.67
C ALA A 504 5.26 11.78 -12.55
N ASN A 505 5.38 11.90 -13.88
CA ASN A 505 4.35 11.48 -14.82
C ASN A 505 4.09 9.97 -14.77
N ALA A 506 5.16 9.16 -14.74
CA ALA A 506 5.05 7.71 -14.61
C ALA A 506 4.44 7.27 -13.27
N SER A 507 4.50 8.12 -12.24
CA SER A 507 3.84 7.88 -10.95
C SER A 507 2.35 8.26 -10.94
N GLY A 508 1.82 8.89 -12.00
CA GLY A 508 0.45 9.40 -12.05
C GLY A 508 0.24 10.67 -11.21
N ASN A 509 1.30 11.26 -10.65
CA ASN A 509 1.20 12.46 -9.82
C ASN A 509 1.29 13.73 -10.68
N ALA A 510 0.19 14.06 -11.35
CA ALA A 510 0.09 15.25 -12.21
C ALA A 510 0.37 16.58 -11.46
N PRO A 511 -0.06 16.78 -10.20
CA PRO A 511 0.33 17.96 -9.42
C PRO A 511 1.84 18.09 -9.24
N LEU A 512 2.53 17.00 -8.91
CA LEU A 512 3.99 17.00 -8.77
C LEU A 512 4.69 17.29 -10.10
N ALA A 513 4.26 16.64 -11.19
CA ALA A 513 4.81 16.90 -12.52
C ALA A 513 4.66 18.39 -12.91
N SER A 514 3.49 18.97 -12.62
CA SER A 514 3.23 20.40 -12.85
C SER A 514 4.13 21.30 -11.99
N ALA A 515 4.36 20.94 -10.72
CA ALA A 515 5.25 21.67 -9.83
C ALA A 515 6.71 21.62 -10.31
N ILE A 516 7.18 20.46 -10.78
CA ILE A 516 8.52 20.31 -11.35
C ILE A 516 8.67 21.15 -12.62
N ALA A 517 7.69 21.10 -13.53
CA ALA A 517 7.69 21.91 -14.74
C ALA A 517 7.70 23.41 -14.42
N ASN A 518 6.95 23.86 -13.40
CA ASN A 518 6.99 25.24 -12.92
C ASN A 518 8.39 25.62 -12.40
N SER A 519 9.00 24.74 -11.60
CA SER A 519 10.35 24.96 -11.08
C SER A 519 11.38 25.07 -12.21
N ARG A 520 11.33 24.17 -13.20
CA ARG A 520 12.16 24.23 -14.41
C ARG A 520 12.05 25.58 -15.10
N ARG A 521 10.83 26.06 -15.35
CA ARG A 521 10.59 27.34 -16.00
C ARG A 521 11.19 28.51 -15.21
N SER A 522 10.96 28.52 -13.90
CA SER A 522 11.50 29.56 -13.02
C SER A 522 13.04 29.54 -12.92
N SER A 523 13.64 28.34 -12.91
CA SER A 523 15.08 28.16 -12.70
C SER A 523 15.91 28.36 -13.97
N LEU A 524 15.34 28.08 -15.15
CA LEU A 524 16.05 28.16 -16.43
C LEU A 524 15.62 29.35 -17.30
N GLY A 525 14.55 30.07 -16.94
CA GLY A 525 14.05 31.23 -17.69
C GLY A 525 13.42 30.88 -19.04
N THR A 526 12.93 29.65 -19.18
CA THR A 526 12.21 29.10 -20.35
C THR A 526 10.74 28.95 -20.02
#